data_AF-A0A6P0INN9-F1
#
_entry.id   AF-A0A6P0INN9-F1
#
_cell.length_a   1.000
_cell.length_b   1.000
_cell.length_c   1.000
_cell.angle_alpha   90.00
_cell.angle_beta   90.00
_cell.angle_gamma   90.00
#
_symmetry.space_group_name_H-M   'P 1'
#
loop_
_entity.id
_entity.type
_entity.pdbx_description
1 polymer ?
#
loop_
_entity_poly.entity_id
_entity_poly.type
_entity_poly.pdbx_seq_one_letter_code
_entity_poly.pdbx_strand_id
1 'polypeptide(L)'
;DLVGEMPMKVCFPALEGRDWQIITGCDPKNTPWSYHNAGNWPFLLWELAAAAQKTGKSELARKALTIAAQCLLKDNWPEYYDGKNGRLIGKKARKVQTWTIAGFLAAQQLIDNPDHLNLVSFEDTAVMICSMDIAEIVAMNK
;
A
#
# COMPACT_ATOMS: atom_id res chain seq x y z
N ASP A 1 -6.78 -0.02 13.60
CA ASP A 1 -6.85 -1.02 12.52
C ASP A 1 -6.27 -0.37 11.26
N LEU A 2 -5.33 -1.05 10.58
CA LEU A 2 -4.62 -0.55 9.39
C LEU A 2 -5.32 -0.90 8.08
N VAL A 3 -6.27 -1.85 8.11
CA VAL A 3 -7.02 -2.30 6.93
C VAL A 3 -8.46 -1.85 7.03
N GLY A 4 -9.14 -2.16 8.14
CA GLY A 4 -10.59 -1.90 8.27
C GLY A 4 -11.38 -2.61 7.17
N GLU A 5 -12.26 -1.87 6.48
CA GLU A 5 -13.13 -2.37 5.41
C GLU A 5 -12.60 -2.07 3.99
N MET A 6 -11.42 -1.46 3.88
CA MET A 6 -10.74 -1.27 2.60
C MET A 6 -9.21 -1.27 2.80
N PRO A 7 -8.46 -2.23 2.27
CA PRO A 7 -7.00 -2.19 2.33
C PRO A 7 -6.44 -1.02 1.50
N MET A 8 -5.38 -0.34 1.93
CA MET A 8 -4.97 -0.18 3.34
C MET A 8 -4.71 1.29 3.63
N LYS A 9 -4.63 1.64 4.91
CA LYS A 9 -4.27 2.99 5.35
C LYS A 9 -2.91 3.39 4.76
N VAL A 10 -2.86 4.57 4.14
CA VAL A 10 -1.58 5.16 3.68
C VAL A 10 -0.68 5.55 4.86
N CYS A 11 -1.28 5.94 5.97
CA CYS A 11 -0.60 6.20 7.24
C CYS A 11 -1.59 6.05 8.42
N PHE A 12 -1.08 5.98 9.64
CA PHE A 12 -1.89 5.87 10.85
C PHE A 12 -1.14 6.47 12.07
N PRO A 13 -1.80 7.24 12.95
CA PRO A 13 -3.18 7.73 12.87
C PRO A 13 -3.32 8.96 11.95
N ALA A 14 -4.54 9.47 11.79
CA ALA A 14 -4.78 10.77 11.17
C ALA A 14 -4.31 11.92 12.07
N LEU A 15 -3.84 13.00 11.46
CA LEU A 15 -3.71 14.30 12.10
C LEU A 15 -5.11 14.90 12.32
N GLU A 16 -5.38 15.37 13.54
CA GLU A 16 -6.65 15.94 13.97
C GLU A 16 -6.43 17.31 14.66
N GLY A 17 -7.49 18.10 14.76
CA GLY A 17 -7.48 19.36 15.52
C GLY A 17 -6.34 20.30 15.14
N ARG A 18 -5.54 20.71 16.14
CA ARG A 18 -4.46 21.68 15.96
C ARG A 18 -3.29 21.13 15.15
N ASP A 19 -2.99 19.85 15.27
CA ASP A 19 -1.91 19.21 14.49
C ASP A 19 -2.24 19.20 13.01
N TRP A 20 -3.49 18.91 12.65
CA TRP A 20 -3.96 19.04 11.27
C TRP A 20 -3.79 20.49 10.77
N GLN A 21 -4.21 21.49 11.55
CA GLN A 21 -4.08 22.90 11.17
C GLN A 21 -2.62 23.30 10.91
N ILE A 22 -1.71 22.92 11.82
CA ILE A 22 -0.30 23.33 11.76
C ILE A 22 0.45 22.56 10.67
N ILE A 23 0.38 21.22 10.68
CA ILE A 23 1.22 20.38 9.81
C ILE A 23 0.74 20.42 8.36
N THR A 24 -0.58 20.46 8.13
CA THR A 24 -1.13 20.48 6.77
C THR A 24 -1.37 21.88 6.22
N GLY A 25 -1.25 22.93 7.06
CA GLY A 25 -1.65 24.29 6.66
C GLY A 25 -3.16 24.42 6.42
N CYS A 26 -3.98 23.72 7.20
CA CYS A 26 -5.43 23.63 7.04
C CYS A 26 -5.89 23.12 5.65
N ASP A 27 -5.15 22.17 5.05
CA ASP A 27 -5.47 21.64 3.72
C ASP A 27 -6.84 20.92 3.69
N PRO A 28 -7.85 21.46 2.98
CA PRO A 28 -9.21 20.92 2.98
C PRO A 28 -9.35 19.58 2.24
N LYS A 29 -8.34 19.13 1.49
CA LYS A 29 -8.32 17.79 0.87
C LYS A 29 -7.83 16.72 1.84
N ASN A 30 -7.00 17.09 2.81
CA ASN A 30 -6.37 16.20 3.79
C ASN A 30 -7.03 16.30 5.17
N THR A 31 -8.37 16.43 5.22
CA THR A 31 -9.11 16.37 6.49
C THR A 31 -8.86 15.05 7.22
N PRO A 32 -9.07 14.96 8.54
CA PRO A 32 -8.85 13.73 9.28
C PRO A 32 -9.48 12.50 8.64
N TRP A 33 -8.69 11.44 8.46
CA TRP A 33 -9.08 10.18 7.84
C TRP A 33 -9.50 10.34 6.37
N SER A 34 -8.89 11.27 5.64
CA SER A 34 -9.15 11.50 4.23
C SER A 34 -7.87 11.66 3.43
N TYR A 35 -7.89 11.16 2.20
CA TYR A 35 -6.80 11.31 1.23
C TYR A 35 -5.43 10.90 1.80
N HIS A 36 -4.43 11.79 1.85
CA HIS A 36 -3.12 11.46 2.41
C HIS A 36 -3.10 11.45 3.94
N ASN A 37 -4.09 12.06 4.60
CA ASN A 37 -4.21 12.08 6.04
C ASN A 37 -4.97 10.83 6.54
N ALA A 38 -4.30 9.69 6.46
CA ALA A 38 -4.80 8.37 6.87
C ALA A 38 -6.08 7.90 6.14
N GLY A 39 -6.21 8.24 4.84
CA GLY A 39 -7.15 7.56 3.95
C GLY A 39 -6.72 6.13 3.63
N ASN A 40 -7.64 5.31 3.14
CA ASN A 40 -7.36 3.96 2.65
C ASN A 40 -7.15 4.01 1.14
N TRP A 41 -6.04 3.44 0.67
CA TRP A 41 -5.63 3.48 -0.74
C TRP A 41 -5.55 2.05 -1.30
N PRO A 42 -6.53 1.63 -2.13
CA PRO A 42 -6.57 0.29 -2.69
C PRO A 42 -5.35 -0.06 -3.54
N PHE A 43 -4.70 0.95 -4.15
CA PHE A 43 -3.46 0.76 -4.89
C PHE A 43 -2.38 0.06 -4.04
N LEU A 44 -2.31 0.28 -2.72
CA LEU A 44 -1.28 -0.33 -1.85
C LEU A 44 -1.42 -1.86 -1.68
N LEU A 45 -2.49 -2.46 -2.22
CA LEU A 45 -2.68 -3.91 -2.19
C LEU A 45 -1.51 -4.70 -2.79
N TRP A 46 -0.90 -4.22 -3.88
CA TRP A 46 0.19 -4.97 -4.52
C TRP A 46 1.47 -4.94 -3.67
N GLU A 47 1.73 -3.83 -2.99
CA GLU A 47 2.86 -3.71 -2.06
C GLU A 47 2.66 -4.63 -0.85
N LEU A 48 1.44 -4.65 -0.29
CA LEU A 48 1.08 -5.58 0.77
C LEU A 48 1.23 -7.04 0.30
N ALA A 49 0.80 -7.37 -0.92
CA ALA A 49 0.95 -8.70 -1.49
C ALA A 49 2.43 -9.10 -1.64
N ALA A 50 3.25 -8.23 -2.22
CA ALA A 50 4.69 -8.48 -2.38
C ALA A 50 5.37 -8.68 -1.02
N ALA A 51 5.12 -7.80 -0.05
CA ALA A 51 5.70 -7.89 1.29
C ALA A 51 5.21 -9.13 2.05
N ALA A 52 3.91 -9.43 1.99
CA ALA A 52 3.32 -10.61 2.60
C ALA A 52 3.93 -11.88 2.01
N GLN A 53 4.12 -11.94 0.70
CA GLN A 53 4.73 -13.07 0.03
C GLN A 53 6.20 -13.23 0.37
N LYS A 54 6.98 -12.14 0.34
CA LYS A 54 8.40 -12.16 0.74
C LYS A 54 8.60 -12.65 2.19
N THR A 55 7.64 -12.35 3.07
CA THR A 55 7.70 -12.70 4.48
C THR A 55 6.99 -14.02 4.83
N GLY A 56 6.51 -14.77 3.83
CA GLY A 56 5.82 -16.05 4.04
C GLY A 56 4.43 -15.94 4.68
N LYS A 57 3.79 -14.77 4.59
CA LYS A 57 2.49 -14.41 5.19
C LYS A 57 1.40 -14.10 4.16
N SER A 58 1.39 -14.82 3.03
CA SER A 58 0.50 -14.56 1.90
C SER A 58 -1.00 -14.61 2.24
N GLU A 59 -1.39 -15.26 3.35
CA GLU A 59 -2.75 -15.25 3.87
C GLU A 59 -3.26 -13.84 4.22
N LEU A 60 -2.38 -12.94 4.69
CA LEU A 60 -2.74 -11.55 4.97
C LEU A 60 -3.17 -10.82 3.70
N ALA A 61 -2.43 -11.03 2.61
CA ALA A 61 -2.73 -10.43 1.32
C ALA A 61 -4.01 -11.01 0.70
N ARG A 62 -4.23 -12.34 0.81
CA ARG A 62 -5.50 -12.98 0.38
C ARG A 62 -6.71 -12.42 1.13
N LYS A 63 -6.57 -12.19 2.44
CA LYS A 63 -7.63 -11.58 3.26
C LYS A 63 -7.90 -10.14 2.83
N ALA A 64 -6.85 -9.34 2.60
CA ALA A 64 -6.97 -7.97 2.12
C ALA A 64 -7.67 -7.92 0.74
N LEU A 65 -7.26 -8.75 -0.22
CA LEU A 65 -7.92 -8.87 -1.52
C LEU A 65 -9.40 -9.23 -1.39
N THR A 66 -9.73 -10.16 -0.49
CA THR A 66 -11.13 -10.55 -0.23
C THR A 66 -11.97 -9.37 0.24
N ILE A 67 -11.42 -8.55 1.15
CA ILE A 67 -12.08 -7.32 1.63
C ILE A 67 -12.29 -6.33 0.46
N ALA A 68 -11.24 -6.06 -0.32
CA ALA A 68 -11.31 -5.12 -1.42
C ALA A 68 -12.29 -5.56 -2.53
N ALA A 69 -12.31 -6.85 -2.86
CA ALA A 69 -13.16 -7.43 -3.90
C ALA A 69 -14.66 -7.28 -3.62
N GLN A 70 -15.05 -7.11 -2.35
CA GLN A 70 -16.46 -6.91 -1.97
C GLN A 70 -17.03 -5.57 -2.46
N CYS A 71 -16.18 -4.55 -2.63
CA CYS A 71 -16.58 -3.16 -2.81
C CYS A 71 -16.04 -2.52 -4.09
N LEU A 72 -14.78 -2.78 -4.49
CA LEU A 72 -14.10 -2.02 -5.55
C LEU A 72 -14.86 -1.98 -6.88
N LEU A 73 -15.40 -3.11 -7.33
CA LEU A 73 -16.19 -3.16 -8.56
C LEU A 73 -17.51 -2.38 -8.42
N LYS A 74 -18.21 -2.53 -7.28
CA LYS A 74 -19.49 -1.86 -7.02
C LYS A 74 -19.33 -0.33 -6.94
N ASP A 75 -18.20 0.11 -6.40
CA ASP A 75 -17.88 1.53 -6.21
C ASP A 75 -17.27 2.18 -7.46
N ASN A 76 -17.10 1.40 -8.53
CA ASN A 76 -16.48 1.81 -9.80
C ASN A 76 -15.01 2.26 -9.63
N TRP A 77 -14.23 1.45 -8.93
CA TRP A 77 -12.78 1.58 -8.75
C TRP A 77 -12.32 2.98 -8.29
N PRO A 78 -12.70 3.42 -7.07
CA PRO A 78 -12.27 4.71 -6.55
C PRO A 78 -10.77 4.83 -6.35
N GLU A 79 -10.27 6.06 -6.40
CA GLU A 79 -8.87 6.39 -6.12
C GLU A 79 -8.46 6.10 -4.68
N TYR A 80 -9.33 6.44 -3.71
CA TYR A 80 -9.10 6.26 -2.29
C TYR A 80 -10.43 6.22 -1.53
N TYR A 81 -10.38 5.82 -0.26
CA TYR A 81 -11.51 5.72 0.68
C TYR A 81 -11.22 6.50 1.96
N ASP A 82 -12.27 7.06 2.55
CA ASP A 82 -12.23 7.91 3.74
C ASP A 82 -12.85 7.22 4.97
N GLY A 83 -12.58 7.83 6.13
CA GLY A 83 -13.09 7.41 7.43
C GLY A 83 -12.14 6.46 8.16
N LYS A 84 -12.30 6.34 9.49
CA LYS A 84 -11.41 5.56 10.36
C LYS A 84 -11.18 4.13 9.85
N ASN A 85 -12.22 3.52 9.27
CA ASN A 85 -12.18 2.14 8.76
C ASN A 85 -12.30 2.03 7.24
N GLY A 86 -12.21 3.14 6.48
CA GLY A 86 -12.29 3.09 5.01
C GLY A 86 -13.68 2.78 4.43
N ARG A 87 -14.75 3.11 5.16
CA ARG A 87 -16.15 2.81 4.77
C ARG A 87 -16.72 3.73 3.71
N LEU A 88 -16.13 4.91 3.54
CA LEU A 88 -16.66 5.94 2.67
C LEU A 88 -15.81 6.00 1.40
N ILE A 89 -16.43 6.11 0.23
CA ILE A 89 -15.68 6.50 -0.98
C ILE A 89 -15.06 7.88 -0.71
N GLY A 90 -13.79 8.05 -1.10
CA GLY A 90 -13.04 9.26 -0.81
C GLY A 90 -13.76 10.52 -1.27
N LYS A 91 -13.75 11.56 -0.43
CA LYS A 91 -14.52 12.81 -0.63
C LYS A 91 -14.33 13.45 -2.01
N LYS A 92 -13.14 13.31 -2.58
CA LYS A 92 -12.79 13.78 -3.94
C LYS A 92 -12.14 12.66 -4.77
N ALA A 93 -12.45 11.39 -4.47
CA ALA A 93 -11.90 10.26 -5.19
C ALA A 93 -12.41 10.23 -6.64
N ARG A 94 -11.48 10.08 -7.57
CA ARG A 94 -11.81 9.77 -8.97
C ARG A 94 -12.27 8.31 -9.08
N LYS A 95 -13.20 8.05 -9.98
CA LYS A 95 -13.63 6.69 -10.36
C LYS A 95 -12.76 6.16 -11.48
N VAL A 96 -12.76 4.83 -11.65
CA VAL A 96 -11.99 4.13 -12.68
C VAL A 96 -10.51 4.51 -12.61
N GLN A 97 -10.00 4.63 -11.38
CA GLN A 97 -8.63 5.05 -11.17
C GLN A 97 -7.68 3.90 -11.55
N THR A 98 -6.83 4.14 -12.55
CA THR A 98 -6.00 3.10 -13.19
C THR A 98 -5.16 2.31 -12.20
N TRP A 99 -4.47 2.97 -11.26
CA TRP A 99 -3.63 2.29 -10.28
C TRP A 99 -4.40 1.49 -9.22
N THR A 100 -5.69 1.76 -9.03
CA THR A 100 -6.55 0.99 -8.11
C THR A 100 -6.85 -0.34 -8.76
N ILE A 101 -7.18 -0.33 -10.05
CA ILE A 101 -7.40 -1.53 -10.85
C ILE A 101 -6.09 -2.31 -10.98
N ALA A 102 -5.01 -1.65 -11.39
CA ALA A 102 -3.70 -2.29 -11.59
C ALA A 102 -3.13 -2.86 -10.29
N GLY A 103 -3.23 -2.14 -9.17
CA GLY A 103 -2.77 -2.62 -7.86
C GLY A 103 -3.53 -3.85 -7.39
N PHE A 104 -4.85 -3.91 -7.60
CA PHE A 104 -5.65 -5.10 -7.29
C PHE A 104 -5.23 -6.30 -8.15
N LEU A 105 -5.06 -6.11 -9.46
CA LEU A 105 -4.63 -7.17 -10.38
C LEU A 105 -3.21 -7.65 -10.09
N ALA A 106 -2.27 -6.73 -9.84
CA ALA A 106 -0.89 -7.05 -9.51
C ALA A 106 -0.79 -7.83 -8.19
N ALA A 107 -1.57 -7.44 -7.18
CA ALA A 107 -1.67 -8.18 -5.92
C ALA A 107 -2.13 -9.63 -6.12
N GLN A 108 -3.15 -9.83 -6.96
CA GLN A 108 -3.63 -11.18 -7.32
C GLN A 108 -2.55 -11.98 -8.04
N GLN A 109 -1.89 -11.39 -9.04
CA GLN A 109 -0.83 -12.03 -9.82
C GLN A 109 0.40 -12.42 -8.98
N LEU A 110 0.79 -11.59 -8.02
CA LEU A 110 1.87 -11.91 -7.07
C LEU A 110 1.49 -13.14 -6.25
N ILE A 111 0.29 -13.15 -5.67
CA ILE A 111 -0.19 -14.24 -4.83
C ILE A 111 -0.36 -15.56 -5.60
N ASP A 112 -0.82 -15.50 -6.85
CA ASP A 112 -1.07 -16.68 -7.67
C ASP A 112 0.23 -17.28 -8.23
N ASN A 113 1.24 -16.46 -8.51
CA ASN A 113 2.55 -16.90 -8.96
C ASN A 113 3.69 -16.26 -8.13
N PRO A 114 4.24 -17.01 -7.14
CA PRO A 114 5.35 -16.52 -6.33
C PRO A 114 6.61 -16.11 -7.07
N ASP A 115 6.85 -16.62 -8.26
CA ASP A 115 8.02 -16.24 -9.06
C ASP A 115 7.96 -14.77 -9.51
N HIS A 116 6.76 -14.16 -9.57
CA HIS A 116 6.61 -12.73 -9.87
C HIS A 116 7.23 -11.82 -8.82
N LEU A 117 7.47 -12.32 -7.60
CA LEU A 117 8.14 -11.55 -6.56
C LEU A 117 9.58 -11.15 -6.96
N ASN A 118 10.22 -11.92 -7.84
CA ASN A 118 11.56 -11.62 -8.37
C ASN A 118 11.60 -10.35 -9.23
N LEU A 119 10.45 -9.85 -9.70
CA LEU A 119 10.36 -8.61 -10.47
C LEU A 119 10.50 -7.35 -9.61
N VAL A 120 10.20 -7.46 -8.31
CA VAL A 120 10.05 -6.30 -7.40
C VAL A 120 10.80 -6.47 -6.08
N SER A 121 11.50 -7.58 -5.88
CA SER A 121 12.28 -7.84 -4.68
C SER A 121 13.68 -8.34 -5.03
N PHE A 122 14.60 -8.08 -4.11
CA PHE A 122 16.00 -8.47 -4.22
C PHE A 122 16.38 -9.33 -3.02
N GLU A 123 17.34 -10.23 -3.23
CA GLU A 123 18.01 -10.96 -2.16
C GLU A 123 18.84 -10.00 -1.29
N ASP A 124 19.02 -10.35 -0.01
CA ASP A 124 19.65 -9.49 0.99
C ASP A 124 21.11 -9.10 0.65
N THR A 125 21.75 -9.83 -0.26
CA THR A 125 23.10 -9.58 -0.78
C THR A 125 23.24 -8.27 -1.56
N ALA A 126 22.16 -7.74 -2.15
CA ALA A 126 22.22 -6.50 -2.93
C ALA A 126 22.49 -5.24 -2.07
N VAL A 127 22.16 -5.28 -0.76
CA VAL A 127 22.36 -4.13 0.15
C VAL A 127 23.79 -4.08 0.70
N MET A 128 24.50 -5.21 0.71
CA MET A 128 25.88 -5.29 1.20
C MET A 128 26.85 -4.43 0.36
N ILE A 129 26.64 -4.34 -0.95
CA ILE A 129 27.58 -3.62 -1.85
C ILE A 129 27.68 -2.12 -1.53
N CYS A 130 26.62 -1.49 -1.01
CA CYS A 130 26.63 -0.07 -0.67
C CYS A 130 27.22 0.24 0.71
N SER A 131 27.53 -0.78 1.51
CA SER A 131 28.06 -0.65 2.88
C SER A 131 29.43 -1.32 3.07
N MET A 132 29.93 -2.02 2.05
CA MET A 132 31.23 -2.66 2.05
C MET A 132 32.34 -1.72 1.58
N ASP A 133 33.50 -1.80 2.23
CA ASP A 133 34.69 -1.08 1.81
C ASP A 133 35.25 -1.71 0.51
N ILE A 134 35.93 -0.92 -0.32
CA ILE A 134 36.42 -1.37 -1.66
C ILE A 134 37.29 -2.63 -1.53
N ALA A 135 38.02 -2.78 -0.42
CA ALA A 135 38.84 -3.95 -0.14
C ALA A 135 38.03 -5.26 -0.02
N GLU A 136 36.82 -5.19 0.53
CA GLU A 136 35.96 -6.37 0.73
C GLU A 136 35.31 -6.81 -0.59
N ILE A 137 34.96 -5.86 -1.45
CA ILE A 137 34.43 -6.11 -2.80
C ILE A 137 35.48 -6.83 -3.67
N VAL A 138 36.76 -6.45 -3.55
CA VAL A 138 37.86 -7.09 -4.28
C VAL A 138 38.14 -8.51 -3.76
N ALA A 139 37.90 -8.78 -2.47
CA ALA A 139 38.10 -10.10 -1.88
C ALA A 139 37.03 -11.13 -2.28
N MET A 140 35.79 -10.71 -2.53
CA MET A 140 34.71 -11.60 -2.98
C MET A 140 34.84 -12.07 -4.43
N ASN A 141 35.66 -11.40 -5.25
CA ASN A 141 35.87 -11.71 -6.67
C ASN A 141 37.15 -12.53 -6.94
N LYS A 142 37.75 -13.13 -5.91
CA LYS A 142 38.82 -14.13 -6.01
C LYS A 142 38.31 -15.50 -5.59
#